data_AF-A0A7W1X940-F1
#
_entry.id   AF-A0A7W1X940-F1
#
_cell.length_a   1.000
_cell.length_b   1.000
_cell.length_c   1.000
_cell.angle_alpha   90.00
_cell.angle_beta   90.00
_cell.angle_gamma   90.00
#
_symmetry.space_group_name_H-M   'P 1'
#
loop_
_entity.id
_entity.type
_entity.pdbx_description
1 polymer ?
#
loop_
_entity_poly.entity_id
_entity_poly.type
_entity_poly.pdbx_seq_one_letter_code
_entity_poly.pdbx_strand_id
1 'polypeptide(L)'
;MIHRIKWFFPILTVFLLISCSSNQSQSQEPDYQKIKEITLDVLHTAEGKKVLQDVMSDPEFKQKIMLNSQELEKALAKSLSDQNSKKDWQKVFGDPEVAGNLAKSTQEQSKQTLKILMKDPEYQKMMLDLMKDPQFSAHLLELMKSQQYRQQSLKIFQELMQTPSFQKQITQILQQAKKQKQGKEEGSGEGGDGGEGGDSQGDSGSS
;
A
#
# COMPACT_ATOMS: atom_id res chain seq x y z
N MET A 1 104.36 -51.11 -23.51
CA MET A 1 104.66 -51.20 -24.94
C MET A 1 103.39 -51.63 -25.67
N ILE A 2 102.80 -50.64 -26.34
CA ILE A 2 101.71 -50.53 -27.32
C ILE A 2 101.07 -51.79 -27.93
N HIS A 3 99.72 -51.70 -28.03
CA HIS A 3 98.74 -52.40 -28.89
C HIS A 3 98.28 -53.80 -28.45
N ARG A 4 96.95 -53.96 -28.25
CA ARG A 4 96.01 -54.66 -29.17
C ARG A 4 94.56 -54.47 -28.70
N ILE A 5 94.05 -53.25 -28.91
CA ILE A 5 92.62 -52.95 -28.96
C ILE A 5 92.12 -53.42 -30.34
N LYS A 6 91.47 -54.58 -30.42
CA LYS A 6 90.88 -55.09 -31.69
C LYS A 6 89.92 -56.28 -31.55
N TRP A 7 89.43 -56.60 -30.36
CA TRP A 7 88.55 -57.76 -30.16
C TRP A 7 87.47 -57.51 -29.09
N PHE A 8 86.74 -56.42 -29.23
CA PHE A 8 85.57 -56.07 -28.40
C PHE A 8 84.46 -55.48 -29.28
N PHE A 9 84.25 -56.08 -30.46
CA PHE A 9 83.35 -55.55 -31.50
C PHE A 9 82.35 -56.59 -32.06
N PRO A 10 81.78 -57.49 -31.23
CA PRO A 10 80.41 -57.90 -31.53
C PRO A 10 79.58 -58.21 -30.28
N ILE A 11 79.53 -57.28 -29.30
CA ILE A 11 78.57 -57.36 -28.18
C ILE A 11 77.73 -56.07 -28.02
N LEU A 12 78.04 -55.04 -28.81
CA LEU A 12 77.26 -53.79 -28.88
C LEU A 12 76.18 -53.81 -29.99
N THR A 13 76.10 -54.89 -30.78
CA THR A 13 75.21 -54.97 -31.97
C THR A 13 73.87 -55.67 -31.68
N VAL A 14 73.61 -56.11 -30.44
CA VAL A 14 72.37 -56.81 -30.06
C VAL A 14 71.32 -55.87 -29.42
N PHE A 15 71.67 -54.62 -29.13
CA PHE A 15 70.73 -53.64 -28.53
C PHE A 15 69.97 -52.75 -29.56
N LEU A 16 70.19 -52.94 -30.87
CA LEU A 16 69.66 -52.05 -31.92
C LEU A 16 68.42 -52.57 -32.67
N LEU A 17 67.75 -53.63 -32.20
CA LEU A 17 66.58 -54.20 -32.88
C LEU A 17 65.23 -54.01 -32.16
N ILE A 18 65.13 -53.06 -31.22
CA ILE A 18 63.85 -52.57 -30.68
C ILE A 18 63.70 -51.08 -31.01
N SER A 19 63.46 -50.77 -32.27
CA SER A 19 62.77 -49.53 -32.65
C SER A 19 62.04 -49.79 -33.97
N CYS A 20 60.78 -50.18 -33.81
CA CYS A 20 59.86 -50.53 -34.88
C CYS A 20 59.13 -49.26 -35.35
N SER A 21 59.10 -49.07 -36.66
CA SER A 21 58.18 -48.25 -37.46
C SER A 21 57.90 -46.80 -37.02
N SER A 22 58.53 -45.88 -37.73
CA SER A 22 58.08 -44.50 -37.91
C SER A 22 56.66 -44.45 -38.47
N ASN A 23 55.68 -44.23 -37.60
CA ASN A 23 54.40 -43.64 -38.01
C ASN A 23 54.53 -42.13 -37.82
N GLN A 24 54.55 -41.42 -38.94
CA GLN A 24 54.58 -39.97 -39.05
C GLN A 24 53.41 -39.37 -38.26
N SER A 25 53.67 -39.01 -37.00
CA SER A 25 52.73 -38.25 -36.18
C SER A 25 53.13 -36.79 -36.32
N GLN A 26 52.57 -36.20 -37.37
CA GLN A 26 52.48 -34.76 -37.54
C GLN A 26 51.94 -34.17 -36.24
N SER A 27 52.74 -33.34 -35.58
CA SER A 27 52.31 -32.48 -34.49
C SER A 27 51.32 -31.45 -35.06
N GLN A 28 50.09 -31.89 -35.35
CA GLN A 28 48.96 -30.99 -35.45
C GLN A 28 48.73 -30.51 -34.03
N GLU A 29 48.97 -29.22 -33.79
CA GLU A 29 48.30 -28.54 -32.69
C GLU A 29 46.84 -29.02 -32.69
N PRO A 30 46.30 -29.43 -31.53
CA PRO A 30 44.90 -29.83 -31.46
C PRO A 30 44.09 -28.71 -32.11
N ASP A 31 43.38 -29.06 -33.18
CA ASP A 31 42.62 -28.13 -34.00
C ASP A 31 41.56 -27.49 -33.08
N TYR A 32 41.93 -26.35 -32.50
CA TYR A 32 41.15 -25.67 -31.45
C TYR A 32 39.73 -25.37 -31.96
N GLN A 33 39.55 -25.24 -33.27
CA GLN A 33 38.25 -25.09 -33.90
C GLN A 33 37.42 -26.37 -33.79
N LYS A 34 38.01 -27.54 -34.07
CA LYS A 34 37.32 -28.84 -33.88
C LYS A 34 37.01 -29.12 -32.42
N ILE A 35 37.93 -28.81 -31.49
CA ILE A 35 37.64 -28.99 -30.06
C ILE A 35 36.52 -28.05 -29.62
N LYS A 36 36.49 -26.81 -30.12
CA LYS A 36 35.41 -25.86 -29.85
C LYS A 36 34.08 -26.36 -30.41
N GLU A 37 34.03 -26.84 -31.65
CA GLU A 37 32.82 -27.39 -32.27
C GLU A 37 32.30 -28.61 -31.52
N ILE A 38 33.19 -29.57 -31.19
CA ILE A 38 32.81 -30.76 -30.41
C ILE A 38 32.32 -30.36 -29.02
N THR A 39 32.97 -29.39 -28.36
CA THR A 39 32.53 -28.91 -27.04
C THR A 39 31.18 -28.20 -27.12
N LEU A 40 30.95 -27.41 -28.17
CA LEU A 40 29.68 -26.73 -28.41
C LEU A 40 28.55 -27.74 -28.65
N ASP A 41 28.84 -28.79 -29.43
CA ASP A 41 27.89 -29.85 -29.72
C ASP A 41 27.57 -30.67 -28.47
N VAL A 42 28.58 -31.03 -27.66
CA VAL A 42 28.40 -31.71 -26.36
C VAL A 42 27.53 -30.87 -25.43
N LEU A 43 27.73 -29.55 -25.37
CA LEU A 43 26.91 -28.67 -24.55
C LEU A 43 25.45 -28.59 -25.05
N HIS A 44 25.24 -28.66 -26.36
CA HIS A 44 23.91 -28.64 -26.97
C HIS A 44 23.18 -29.99 -26.94
N THR A 45 23.88 -31.10 -26.70
CA THR A 45 23.26 -32.42 -26.55
C THR A 45 22.31 -32.47 -25.36
N ALA A 46 21.40 -33.47 -25.37
CA ALA A 46 20.49 -33.71 -24.26
C ALA A 46 21.24 -33.96 -22.93
N GLU A 47 22.41 -34.61 -23.00
CA GLU A 47 23.27 -34.87 -21.84
C GLU A 47 23.92 -33.59 -21.33
N GLY A 48 24.45 -32.75 -22.22
CA GLY A 48 25.01 -31.44 -21.84
C GLY A 48 23.97 -30.52 -21.19
N LYS A 49 22.75 -30.48 -21.74
CA LYS A 49 21.62 -29.74 -21.13
C LYS A 49 21.22 -30.30 -19.78
N LYS A 50 21.23 -31.63 -19.62
CA LYS A 50 20.90 -32.29 -18.36
C LYS A 50 21.94 -32.00 -17.28
N VAL A 51 23.23 -32.10 -17.62
CA VAL A 51 24.32 -31.73 -16.70
C VAL A 51 24.25 -30.26 -16.33
N LEU A 52 23.95 -29.37 -17.28
CA LEU A 52 23.75 -27.95 -16.98
C LEU A 52 22.55 -27.72 -16.06
N GLN A 53 21.45 -28.46 -16.25
CA GLN A 53 20.28 -28.40 -15.38
C GLN A 53 20.57 -28.94 -13.97
N ASP A 54 21.38 -29.99 -13.86
CA ASP A 54 21.83 -30.55 -12.59
C ASP A 54 22.74 -29.56 -11.84
N VAL A 55 23.70 -28.95 -12.53
CA VAL A 55 24.56 -27.89 -11.98
C VAL A 55 23.76 -26.65 -11.59
N MET A 56 22.79 -26.23 -12.42
CA MET A 56 21.89 -25.14 -12.06
C MET A 56 20.96 -25.49 -10.90
N SER A 57 20.75 -26.77 -10.61
CA SER A 57 19.93 -27.24 -9.49
C SER A 57 20.71 -27.26 -8.17
N ASP A 58 22.05 -27.29 -8.24
CA ASP A 58 22.96 -27.24 -7.10
C ASP A 58 22.76 -25.94 -6.27
N PRO A 59 22.45 -26.05 -4.96
CA PRO A 59 22.27 -24.90 -4.07
C PRO A 59 23.50 -23.97 -3.98
N GLU A 60 24.72 -24.52 -3.97
CA GLU A 60 25.95 -23.71 -3.88
C GLU A 60 26.16 -22.91 -5.17
N PHE A 61 25.84 -23.51 -6.31
CA PHE A 61 25.91 -22.83 -7.60
C PHE A 61 24.84 -21.74 -7.73
N LYS A 62 23.58 -22.03 -7.37
CA LYS A 62 22.49 -21.03 -7.34
C LYS A 62 22.83 -19.82 -6.49
N GLN A 63 23.35 -20.05 -5.29
CA GLN A 63 23.71 -18.98 -4.36
C GLN A 63 24.81 -18.09 -4.95
N LYS A 64 25.86 -18.66 -5.55
CA LYS A 64 26.95 -17.88 -6.17
C LYS A 64 26.49 -17.02 -7.35
N ILE A 65 25.52 -17.48 -8.14
CA ILE A 65 24.95 -16.72 -9.27
C ILE A 65 23.98 -15.64 -8.79
N MET A 66 23.16 -15.92 -7.77
CA MET A 66 22.14 -14.99 -7.26
C MET A 66 22.72 -13.83 -6.44
N LEU A 67 23.94 -13.96 -5.91
CA LEU A 67 24.48 -12.99 -4.95
C LEU A 67 25.05 -11.70 -5.56
N ASN A 68 25.30 -11.61 -6.87
CA ASN A 68 26.21 -10.57 -7.38
C ASN A 68 25.91 -10.04 -8.79
N SER A 69 24.69 -9.56 -9.09
CA SER A 69 24.60 -8.66 -10.24
C SER A 69 23.62 -7.52 -10.06
N GLN A 70 24.16 -6.30 -10.16
CA GLN A 70 23.39 -5.10 -10.45
C GLN A 70 22.50 -5.28 -11.69
N GLU A 71 22.87 -6.19 -12.59
CA GLU A 71 22.07 -6.57 -13.75
C GLU A 71 20.79 -7.31 -13.36
N LEU A 72 20.83 -8.25 -12.40
CA LEU A 72 19.62 -8.88 -11.85
C LEU A 72 18.73 -7.88 -11.13
N GLU A 73 19.31 -6.97 -10.32
CA GLU A 73 18.54 -5.90 -9.67
C GLU A 73 17.85 -4.99 -10.69
N LYS A 74 18.59 -4.55 -11.72
CA LYS A 74 18.05 -3.72 -12.82
C LYS A 74 17.01 -4.48 -13.63
N ALA A 75 17.22 -5.76 -13.91
CA ALA A 75 16.27 -6.59 -14.63
C ALA A 75 14.98 -6.79 -13.82
N LEU A 76 15.10 -6.98 -12.50
CA LEU A 76 13.96 -7.08 -11.60
C LEU A 76 13.20 -5.74 -11.51
N ALA A 77 13.90 -4.61 -11.32
CA ALA A 77 13.30 -3.28 -11.29
C ALA A 77 12.59 -2.93 -12.61
N LYS A 78 13.21 -3.30 -13.74
CA LYS A 78 12.62 -3.16 -15.07
C LYS A 78 11.39 -4.05 -15.23
N SER A 79 11.44 -5.30 -14.74
CA SER A 79 10.30 -6.20 -14.72
C SER A 79 9.16 -5.66 -13.86
N LEU A 80 9.42 -4.99 -12.73
CA LEU A 80 8.35 -4.37 -11.94
C LEU A 80 7.65 -3.21 -12.65
N SER A 81 8.34 -2.54 -13.58
CA SER A 81 7.83 -1.38 -14.32
C SER A 81 7.26 -1.72 -15.71
N ASP A 82 7.54 -2.92 -16.22
CA ASP A 82 7.07 -3.35 -17.54
C ASP A 82 5.58 -3.72 -17.52
N GLN A 83 4.86 -3.39 -18.59
CA GLN A 83 3.42 -3.69 -18.69
C GLN A 83 3.18 -5.18 -18.92
N ASN A 84 4.12 -5.90 -19.54
CA ASN A 84 3.96 -7.32 -19.86
C ASN A 84 3.96 -8.20 -18.59
N SER A 85 4.79 -7.85 -17.63
CA SER A 85 4.93 -8.53 -16.32
C SER A 85 3.92 -8.05 -15.28
N LYS A 86 3.18 -6.96 -15.54
CA LYS A 86 2.19 -6.40 -14.60
C LYS A 86 1.15 -7.44 -14.15
N LYS A 87 0.66 -8.29 -15.07
CA LYS A 87 -0.31 -9.34 -14.73
C LYS A 87 0.26 -10.40 -13.80
N ASP A 88 1.53 -10.74 -13.97
CA ASP A 88 2.20 -11.73 -13.13
C ASP A 88 2.51 -11.14 -11.75
N TRP A 89 2.99 -9.90 -11.70
CA TRP A 89 3.16 -9.18 -10.44
C TRP A 89 1.83 -8.96 -9.69
N GLN A 90 0.72 -8.72 -10.40
CA GLN A 90 -0.61 -8.64 -9.77
C GLN A 90 -1.02 -9.97 -9.12
N LYS A 91 -0.70 -11.11 -9.73
CA LYS A 91 -0.95 -12.42 -9.10
C LYS A 91 -0.09 -12.61 -7.87
N VAL A 92 1.20 -12.27 -7.96
CA VAL A 92 2.16 -12.39 -6.86
C VAL A 92 1.77 -11.48 -5.69
N PHE A 93 1.46 -10.21 -5.93
CA PHE A 93 1.03 -9.28 -4.88
C PHE A 93 -0.40 -9.51 -4.39
N GLY A 94 -1.22 -10.22 -5.17
CA GLY A 94 -2.54 -10.68 -4.76
C GLY A 94 -2.50 -11.92 -3.85
N ASP A 95 -1.37 -12.62 -3.78
CA ASP A 95 -1.19 -13.74 -2.88
C ASP A 95 -1.18 -13.26 -1.41
N PRO A 96 -2.01 -13.85 -0.51
CA PRO A 96 -2.12 -13.39 0.87
C PRO A 96 -0.83 -13.48 1.68
N GLU A 97 0.02 -14.48 1.42
CA GLU A 97 1.27 -14.64 2.14
C GLU A 97 2.27 -13.55 1.73
N VAL A 98 2.40 -13.32 0.41
CA VAL A 98 3.24 -12.25 -0.12
C VAL A 98 2.72 -10.89 0.31
N ALA A 99 1.42 -10.62 0.19
CA ALA A 99 0.80 -9.37 0.62
C ALA A 99 0.98 -9.13 2.12
N GLY A 100 0.81 -10.17 2.94
CA GLY A 100 1.02 -10.10 4.38
C GLY A 100 2.47 -9.79 4.76
N ASN A 101 3.43 -10.44 4.10
CA ASN A 101 4.85 -10.19 4.33
C ASN A 101 5.28 -8.81 3.85
N LEU A 102 4.80 -8.38 2.68
CA LEU A 102 5.03 -7.03 2.17
C LEU A 102 4.47 -5.98 3.12
N ALA A 103 3.19 -6.13 3.53
CA ALA A 103 2.54 -5.20 4.47
C ALA A 103 3.27 -5.12 5.81
N LYS A 104 3.80 -6.24 6.32
CA LYS A 104 4.64 -6.24 7.53
C LYS A 104 5.95 -5.50 7.30
N SER A 105 6.64 -5.74 6.18
CA SER A 105 7.92 -5.09 5.87
C SER A 105 7.80 -3.58 5.63
N THR A 106 6.66 -3.12 5.11
CA THR A 106 6.40 -1.71 4.80
C THR A 106 5.52 -1.01 5.84
N GLN A 107 5.23 -1.67 6.96
CA GLN A 107 4.27 -1.18 7.94
C GLN A 107 4.71 0.17 8.53
N GLU A 108 5.98 0.32 8.87
CA GLU A 108 6.50 1.53 9.49
C GLU A 108 6.51 2.71 8.52
N GLN A 109 6.95 2.48 7.27
CA GLN A 109 6.91 3.47 6.19
C GLN A 109 5.46 3.89 5.92
N SER A 110 4.52 2.94 5.89
CA SER A 110 3.09 3.23 5.68
C SER A 110 2.52 4.09 6.82
N LYS A 111 2.89 3.81 8.08
CA LYS A 111 2.51 4.66 9.23
C LYS A 111 3.11 6.06 9.12
N GLN A 112 4.36 6.17 8.70
CA GLN A 112 5.02 7.46 8.50
C GLN A 112 4.36 8.26 7.38
N THR A 113 4.10 7.65 6.23
CA THR A 113 3.35 8.26 5.13
C THR A 113 1.98 8.74 5.59
N LEU A 114 1.23 7.92 6.32
CA LEU A 114 -0.08 8.33 6.84
C LEU A 114 0.03 9.50 7.82
N LYS A 115 1.02 9.51 8.71
CA LYS A 115 1.27 10.63 9.63
C LYS A 115 1.62 11.92 8.91
N ILE A 116 2.37 11.84 7.81
CA ILE A 116 2.71 12.98 6.96
C ILE A 116 1.45 13.47 6.24
N LEU A 117 0.68 12.57 5.63
CA LEU A 117 -0.58 12.91 4.95
C LEU A 117 -1.59 13.56 5.91
N MET A 118 -1.71 13.11 7.17
CA MET A 118 -2.60 13.78 8.14
C MET A 118 -2.25 15.25 8.41
N LYS A 119 -1.01 15.68 8.14
CA LYS A 119 -0.57 17.08 8.25
C LYS A 119 -0.68 17.85 6.94
N ASP A 120 -0.98 17.16 5.84
CA ASP A 120 -1.13 17.75 4.53
C ASP A 120 -2.51 18.45 4.38
N PRO A 121 -2.56 19.69 3.89
CA PRO A 121 -3.82 20.43 3.75
C PRO A 121 -4.84 19.78 2.82
N GLU A 122 -4.41 19.14 1.73
CA GLU A 122 -5.32 18.50 0.78
C GLU A 122 -5.93 17.25 1.39
N TYR A 123 -5.12 16.44 2.08
CA TYR A 123 -5.61 15.28 2.81
C TYR A 123 -6.54 15.66 3.97
N GLN A 124 -6.24 16.74 4.69
CA GLN A 124 -7.14 17.28 5.71
C GLN A 124 -8.48 17.73 5.13
N LYS A 125 -8.47 18.37 3.96
CA LYS A 125 -9.70 18.74 3.25
C LYS A 125 -10.53 17.52 2.87
N MET A 126 -9.91 16.49 2.32
CA MET A 126 -10.59 15.22 2.03
C MET A 126 -11.19 14.59 3.29
N MET A 127 -10.47 14.64 4.42
CA MET A 127 -10.97 14.13 5.71
C MET A 127 -12.15 14.96 6.24
N LEU A 128 -12.12 16.28 6.07
CA LEU A 128 -13.24 17.16 6.41
C LEU A 128 -14.48 16.88 5.55
N ASP A 129 -14.28 16.58 4.28
CA ASP A 129 -15.37 16.20 3.38
C ASP A 129 -15.96 14.84 3.77
N LEU A 130 -15.13 13.88 4.18
CA LEU A 130 -15.59 12.60 4.75
C LEU A 130 -16.42 12.80 6.02
N MET A 131 -16.03 13.73 6.90
CA MET A 131 -16.80 14.05 8.12
C MET A 131 -18.16 14.72 7.83
N LYS A 132 -18.40 15.23 6.62
CA LYS A 132 -19.72 15.74 6.22
C LYS A 132 -20.68 14.62 5.80
N ASP A 133 -20.25 13.38 5.81
CA ASP A 133 -21.11 12.25 5.48
C ASP A 133 -22.35 12.21 6.41
N PRO A 134 -23.56 11.94 5.88
CA PRO A 134 -24.78 11.87 6.68
C PRO A 134 -24.73 10.86 7.83
N GLN A 135 -24.02 9.74 7.67
CA GLN A 135 -23.88 8.76 8.75
C GLN A 135 -23.02 9.30 9.89
N PHE A 136 -21.93 9.99 9.57
CA PHE A 136 -21.11 10.65 10.58
C PHE A 136 -21.90 11.75 11.29
N SER A 137 -22.68 12.54 10.54
CA SER A 137 -23.55 13.57 11.10
C SER A 137 -24.63 12.99 12.02
N ALA A 138 -25.23 11.84 11.64
CA ALA A 138 -26.21 11.15 12.48
C ALA A 138 -25.58 10.66 13.79
N HIS A 139 -24.37 10.10 13.73
CA HIS A 139 -23.65 9.67 14.93
C HIS A 139 -23.29 10.86 15.84
N LEU A 140 -22.89 12.00 15.25
CA LEU A 140 -22.64 13.23 16.00
C LEU A 140 -23.91 13.76 16.69
N LEU A 141 -25.07 13.70 16.01
CA LEU A 141 -26.36 14.08 16.60
C LEU A 141 -26.75 13.15 17.75
N GLU A 142 -26.48 11.86 17.64
CA GLU A 142 -26.69 10.90 18.72
C GLU A 142 -25.79 11.23 19.93
N LEU A 143 -24.52 11.56 19.70
CA LEU A 143 -23.60 11.97 20.75
C LEU A 143 -24.06 13.26 21.45
N MET A 144 -24.58 14.24 20.71
CA MET A 144 -25.17 15.45 21.31
C MET A 144 -26.44 15.15 22.14
N LYS A 145 -27.17 14.09 21.82
CA LYS A 145 -28.32 13.64 22.62
C LYS A 145 -27.94 12.82 23.85
N SER A 146 -26.66 12.42 23.97
CA SER A 146 -26.17 11.62 25.08
C SER A 146 -26.32 12.34 26.42
N GLN A 147 -26.45 11.56 27.50
CA GLN A 147 -26.58 12.10 28.86
C GLN A 147 -25.38 12.97 29.26
N GLN A 148 -24.17 12.59 28.83
CA GLN A 148 -22.93 13.33 29.10
C GLN A 148 -22.97 14.72 28.47
N TYR A 149 -23.38 14.81 27.19
CA TYR A 149 -23.49 16.10 26.51
C TYR A 149 -24.64 16.95 27.08
N ARG A 150 -25.76 16.33 27.48
CA ARG A 150 -26.86 17.04 28.17
C ARG A 150 -26.41 17.66 29.48
N GLN A 151 -25.59 16.97 30.28
CA GLN A 151 -25.07 17.53 31.54
C GLN A 151 -24.20 18.76 31.28
N GLN A 152 -23.30 18.71 30.28
CA GLN A 152 -22.52 19.89 29.89
C GLN A 152 -23.41 21.02 29.36
N SER A 153 -24.41 20.69 28.54
CA SER A 153 -25.37 21.65 28.00
C SER A 153 -26.17 22.34 29.12
N LEU A 154 -26.61 21.59 30.13
CA LEU A 154 -27.29 22.14 31.31
C LEU A 154 -26.37 23.06 32.11
N LYS A 155 -25.08 22.70 32.26
CA LYS A 155 -24.11 23.55 32.94
C LYS A 155 -23.89 24.87 32.20
N ILE A 156 -23.70 24.82 30.88
CA ILE A 156 -23.59 26.02 30.02
C ILE A 156 -24.86 26.88 30.14
N PHE A 157 -26.04 26.26 30.14
CA PHE A 157 -27.30 26.97 30.31
C PHE A 157 -27.43 27.63 31.69
N GLN A 158 -27.01 26.96 32.76
CA GLN A 158 -26.97 27.53 34.10
C GLN A 158 -26.00 28.71 34.19
N GLU A 159 -24.82 28.60 33.59
CA GLU A 159 -23.85 29.69 33.50
C GLU A 159 -24.42 30.88 32.72
N LEU A 160 -25.10 30.62 31.59
CA LEU A 160 -25.76 31.66 30.80
C LEU A 160 -26.86 32.38 31.61
N MET A 161 -27.67 31.67 32.40
CA MET A 161 -28.68 32.28 33.27
C MET A 161 -28.09 33.18 34.36
N GLN A 162 -26.84 32.96 34.73
CA GLN A 162 -26.13 33.79 35.70
C GLN A 162 -25.51 35.04 35.04
N THR A 163 -25.48 35.12 33.71
CA THR A 163 -24.94 36.30 33.02
C THR A 163 -25.87 37.51 33.18
N PRO A 164 -25.34 38.70 33.54
CA PRO A 164 -26.15 39.90 33.73
C PRO A 164 -26.93 40.33 32.48
N SER A 165 -26.40 40.05 31.28
CA SER A 165 -27.07 40.33 30.00
C SER A 165 -28.33 39.48 29.84
N PHE A 166 -28.26 38.18 30.13
CA PHE A 166 -29.39 37.27 30.03
C PHE A 166 -30.46 37.57 31.09
N GLN A 167 -30.05 37.84 32.33
CA GLN A 167 -30.96 38.25 33.40
C GLN A 167 -31.72 39.54 33.06
N LYS A 168 -31.03 40.53 32.48
CA LYS A 168 -31.66 41.77 32.00
C LYS A 168 -32.67 41.49 30.89
N GLN A 169 -32.33 40.66 29.91
CA GLN A 169 -33.25 40.31 28.82
C GLN A 169 -34.50 39.58 29.34
N ILE A 170 -34.35 38.59 30.21
CA ILE A 170 -35.50 37.91 30.83
C ILE A 170 -36.36 38.89 31.62
N THR A 171 -35.75 39.79 32.39
CA THR A 171 -36.47 40.80 33.17
C THR A 171 -37.26 41.75 32.25
N GLN A 172 -36.66 42.19 31.14
CA GLN A 172 -37.34 43.02 30.15
C GLN A 172 -38.51 42.31 29.48
N ILE A 173 -38.35 41.04 29.09
CA ILE A 173 -39.42 40.23 28.52
C ILE A 173 -40.57 40.05 29.53
N LEU A 174 -40.26 39.76 30.79
CA LEU A 174 -41.26 39.65 31.85
C LEU A 174 -42.01 40.97 32.09
N GLN A 175 -41.31 42.10 32.05
CA GLN A 175 -41.92 43.42 32.17
C GLN A 175 -42.83 43.74 30.97
N GLN A 176 -42.42 43.42 29.75
CA GLN A 176 -43.25 43.58 28.55
C GLN A 176 -44.50 42.68 28.59
N ALA A 177 -44.35 41.43 28.99
CA ALA A 177 -45.47 40.50 29.15
C ALA A 177 -46.47 40.97 30.22
N LYS A 178 -45.98 41.53 31.34
CA LYS A 178 -46.84 42.16 32.36
C LYS A 178 -47.58 43.38 31.82
N LYS A 179 -46.90 44.26 31.07
CA LYS A 179 -47.53 45.43 30.42
C LYS A 179 -48.59 45.01 29.38
N GLN A 180 -48.36 43.95 28.61
CA GLN A 180 -49.34 43.42 27.68
C GLN A 180 -50.55 42.77 28.36
N LYS A 181 -50.37 42.16 29.54
CA LYS A 181 -51.49 41.64 30.34
C LYS A 181 -52.30 42.75 31.00
N GLN A 182 -51.64 43.77 31.56
CA GLN A 182 -52.34 44.94 32.13
C GLN A 182 -53.06 45.78 31.06
N GLY A 183 -52.48 45.93 29.87
CA GLY A 183 -53.15 46.60 28.74
C GLY A 183 -54.31 45.81 28.11
N LYS A 184 -54.55 44.55 28.54
CA LYS A 184 -55.72 43.76 28.14
C LYS A 184 -56.82 43.69 29.20
N GLU A 185 -56.56 44.14 30.43
CA GLU A 185 -57.57 44.26 31.49
C GLU A 185 -58.19 45.66 31.59
N GLU A 186 -57.58 46.70 31.01
CA GLU A 186 -58.17 48.06 30.90
C GLU A 186 -59.05 48.28 29.64
N GLY A 187 -59.64 47.20 29.10
CA GLY A 187 -60.56 47.27 27.95
C GLY A 187 -61.94 46.70 28.19
N SER A 188 -62.26 46.25 29.41
CA SER A 188 -63.55 45.63 29.73
C SER A 188 -64.15 46.19 31.02
N GLY A 189 -64.87 47.30 30.87
CA GLY A 189 -65.73 47.92 31.87
C GLY A 189 -65.67 49.45 31.67
N GLU A 190 -66.74 50.20 31.44
CA GLU A 190 -68.17 49.97 31.50
C GLU A 190 -68.81 51.23 30.86
N GLY A 191 -69.89 51.09 30.08
CA GLY A 191 -70.48 52.23 29.39
C GLY A 191 -71.80 51.91 28.68
N GLY A 192 -72.84 51.67 29.48
CA GLY A 192 -74.19 52.24 29.32
C GLY A 192 -74.99 52.03 28.02
N ASP A 193 -76.02 51.19 28.13
CA ASP A 193 -77.44 51.43 27.81
C ASP A 193 -77.83 52.29 26.59
N GLY A 194 -78.68 51.71 25.72
CA GLY A 194 -79.40 52.42 24.67
C GLY A 194 -79.92 51.47 23.61
N GLY A 195 -81.18 51.06 23.73
CA GLY A 195 -81.81 50.05 22.91
C GLY A 195 -82.23 50.48 21.49
N GLU A 196 -83.00 49.55 20.91
CA GLU A 196 -83.92 49.68 19.77
C GLU A 196 -83.44 49.18 18.39
N GLY A 197 -84.02 48.04 18.01
CA GLY A 197 -84.66 47.85 16.70
C GLY A 197 -83.79 47.43 15.52
N GLY A 198 -84.07 46.26 14.95
CA GLY A 198 -83.63 45.95 13.58
C GLY A 198 -83.59 44.47 13.26
N ASP A 199 -84.68 43.98 12.70
CA ASP A 199 -84.93 42.65 12.19
C ASP A 199 -84.03 42.24 10.99
N SER A 200 -84.04 40.93 10.69
CA SER A 200 -83.67 40.27 9.42
C SER A 200 -82.18 40.02 9.13
N GLN A 201 -81.74 38.91 8.53
CA GLN A 201 -82.31 37.61 8.16
C GLN A 201 -81.19 36.84 7.43
N GLY A 202 -81.05 35.53 7.69
CA GLY A 202 -80.33 34.56 6.82
C GLY A 202 -78.81 34.69 6.81
N ASP A 203 -78.02 33.67 6.49
CA ASP A 203 -78.25 32.30 6.03
C ASP A 203 -76.86 31.62 6.02
N SER A 204 -76.84 30.29 6.23
CA SER A 204 -75.85 29.24 5.84
C SER A 204 -74.32 29.55 5.78
N GLY A 205 -73.38 28.64 6.07
CA GLY A 205 -73.39 27.21 6.28
C GLY A 205 -71.96 26.66 6.17
N SER A 206 -71.61 25.74 7.06
CA SER A 206 -70.77 24.54 6.89
C SER A 206 -69.73 24.49 5.76
N SER A 207 -68.45 24.40 6.14
CA SER A 207 -67.54 23.25 5.87
C SER A 207 -66.22 23.41 6.62
#